data_AF-A0A0W1DVD8-F1
#
_entry.id   AF-A0A0W1DVD8-F1
#
_cell.length_a   1.000
_cell.length_b   1.000
_cell.length_c   1.000
_cell.angle_alpha   90.00
_cell.angle_beta   90.00
_cell.angle_gamma   90.00
#
_symmetry.space_group_name_H-M   'P 1'
#
loop_
_entity.id
_entity.type
_entity.pdbx_description
1 polymer ?
#
loop_
_entity_poly.entity_id
_entity_poly.type
_entity_poly.pdbx_seq_one_letter_code
_entity_poly.pdbx_strand_id
1 'polypeptide(L)' 'MADGNETNDMGGTPRATKRPAHVKPPSGWTNSPLPAPKPIREDKAEDQPGGRNPVRYGDWELKGIAIDF' A
#
# COMPACT_ATOMS: atom_id res chain seq x y z
N MET A 1 33.70 -3.73 3.80
CA MET A 1 32.74 -2.62 3.80
C MET A 1 32.61 -2.19 2.34
N ALA A 2 31.48 -2.47 1.69
CA ALA A 2 31.31 -2.09 0.29
C ALA A 2 31.10 -0.57 0.23
N ASP A 3 31.99 0.12 -0.48
CA ASP A 3 31.95 1.57 -0.65
C ASP A 3 30.65 1.97 -1.33
N GLY A 4 29.82 2.75 -0.64
CA GLY A 4 28.49 3.17 -1.09
C GLY A 4 28.47 4.05 -2.36
N ASN A 5 29.61 4.23 -3.01
CA ASN A 5 29.77 5.09 -4.18
C ASN A 5 29.49 4.38 -5.52
N GLU A 6 29.66 3.05 -5.60
CA GLU A 6 29.38 2.29 -6.83
C GLU A 6 27.89 2.29 -7.20
N THR A 7 27.04 2.49 -6.21
CA THR A 7 25.60 2.47 -6.41
C THR A 7 25.05 3.78 -6.95
N ASN A 8 25.80 4.84 -7.25
CA ASN A 8 25.23 6.13 -7.69
C ASN A 8 25.63 6.58 -9.09
N ASP A 9 26.47 5.80 -9.77
CA ASP A 9 27.06 6.15 -11.04
C ASP A 9 26.69 5.10 -12.11
N MET A 10 26.12 5.56 -13.23
CA MET A 10 25.87 4.73 -14.40
C MET A 10 26.82 5.18 -15.51
N GLY A 11 27.97 4.51 -15.61
CA GLY A 11 28.92 4.72 -16.71
C GLY A 11 29.58 6.11 -16.74
N GLY A 12 29.92 6.67 -15.58
CA GLY A 12 30.51 8.01 -15.43
C GLY A 12 29.48 9.13 -15.37
N THR A 13 28.19 8.81 -15.31
CA THR A 13 27.12 9.79 -15.13
C THR A 13 26.34 9.54 -13.83
N PRO A 14 26.10 10.58 -13.01
CA PRO A 14 25.34 10.42 -11.78
C PRO A 14 23.91 9.98 -12.11
N ARG A 15 23.37 9.04 -11.34
CA ARG A 15 22.01 8.53 -11.56
C ARG A 15 20.98 9.66 -11.47
N ALA A 16 20.16 9.80 -12.50
CA ALA A 16 19.07 10.77 -12.58
C ALA A 16 17.87 10.35 -11.69
N THR A 17 18.01 10.49 -10.38
CA THR A 17 16.95 10.17 -9.38
C THR A 17 15.97 11.33 -9.15
N LYS A 18 16.27 12.52 -9.67
CA LYS A 18 15.47 13.74 -9.50
C LYS A 18 15.01 14.27 -10.86
N ARG A 19 13.78 14.79 -10.90
CA ARG A 19 13.22 15.45 -12.08
C ARG A 19 13.99 16.74 -12.41
N PRO A 20 14.44 16.96 -13.67
CA PRO A 20 15.09 18.20 -14.06
C PRO A 20 14.17 19.43 -13.97
N ALA A 21 14.72 20.57 -13.52
CA ALA A 21 13.96 21.79 -13.22
C ALA A 21 13.27 22.42 -14.44
N HIS A 22 13.81 22.22 -15.64
CA HIS A 22 13.26 22.79 -16.88
C HIS A 22 12.05 22.02 -17.42
N VAL A 23 11.77 20.82 -16.90
CA VAL A 23 10.66 19.96 -17.36
C VAL A 23 9.38 20.42 -16.69
N LYS A 24 8.66 21.32 -17.35
CA LYS A 24 7.34 21.81 -16.90
C LYS A 24 6.26 20.74 -17.11
N PRO A 25 5.25 20.65 -16.22
CA PRO A 25 4.09 19.81 -16.46
C PRO A 25 3.19 20.36 -17.58
N PRO A 26 2.34 19.51 -18.20
CA PRO A 26 1.40 19.95 -19.23
C PRO A 26 0.30 20.86 -18.65
N SER A 27 -0.36 21.63 -19.52
CA SER A 27 -1.50 22.48 -19.14
C SER A 27 -2.61 21.65 -18.49
N GLY A 28 -3.12 22.11 -17.35
CA GLY A 28 -4.19 21.42 -16.61
C GLY A 28 -3.74 20.30 -15.69
N TRP A 29 -2.43 20.00 -15.58
CA TRP A 29 -1.95 19.01 -14.62
C TRP A 29 -2.05 19.52 -13.18
N THR A 30 -2.77 18.78 -12.34
CA THR A 30 -2.87 18.98 -10.90
C THR A 30 -2.31 17.77 -10.15
N ASN A 31 -1.41 18.00 -9.20
CA ASN A 31 -0.84 16.95 -8.34
C ASN A 31 -1.24 17.18 -6.88
N SER A 32 -2.55 17.35 -6.64
CA SER A 32 -3.07 17.43 -5.28
C SER A 32 -2.95 16.07 -4.60
N PRO A 33 -2.55 16.01 -3.32
CA PRO A 33 -2.49 14.75 -2.60
C PRO A 33 -3.87 14.09 -2.57
N LEU A 34 -3.89 12.77 -2.63
CA LEU A 34 -5.11 12.01 -2.39
C LEU A 34 -5.64 12.33 -0.99
N PRO A 35 -6.97 12.33 -0.79
CA PRO A 35 -7.53 12.49 0.54
C PRO A 35 -7.04 11.34 1.45
N ALA A 36 -7.00 11.61 2.76
CA ALA A 36 -6.67 10.59 3.73
C ALA A 36 -7.62 9.38 3.60
N PRO A 37 -7.10 8.14 3.73
CA PRO A 37 -7.95 6.97 3.69
C PRO A 37 -8.98 7.01 4.83
N LYS A 38 -10.16 6.47 4.57
CA LYS A 38 -11.17 6.31 5.62
C LYS A 38 -10.71 5.23 6.60
N PRO A 39 -11.06 5.32 7.89
CA PRO A 39 -10.85 4.22 8.83
C PRO A 39 -11.50 2.93 8.32
N ILE A 40 -10.84 1.80 8.55
CA ILE A 40 -11.45 0.49 8.33
C ILE A 40 -12.63 0.38 9.29
N ARG A 41 -13.78 -0.01 8.74
CA ARG A 41 -14.96 -0.39 9.51
C ARG A 41 -15.12 -1.87 9.34
N GLU A 42 -14.85 -2.61 10.40
CA GLU A 42 -15.22 -4.01 10.46
C GLU A 42 -16.73 -4.06 10.69
N ASP A 43 -17.44 -4.66 9.74
CA ASP A 43 -18.82 -5.07 10.00
C ASP A 43 -18.80 -6.14 11.08
N LYS A 44 -19.80 -6.14 11.95
CA LYS A 44 -19.91 -7.17 12.99
C LYS A 44 -20.02 -8.54 12.33
N ALA A 45 -19.41 -9.55 12.93
CA ALA A 45 -19.43 -10.90 12.39
C ALA A 45 -20.88 -11.40 12.21
N GLU A 46 -21.77 -11.05 13.13
CA GLU A 46 -23.19 -11.44 13.10
C GLU A 46 -23.97 -10.80 11.94
N ASP A 47 -23.52 -9.63 11.48
CA ASP A 47 -24.16 -8.89 10.38
C ASP A 47 -23.67 -9.41 9.01
N GLN A 48 -22.64 -10.27 8.99
CA GLN A 48 -22.11 -10.89 7.78
C GLN A 48 -22.80 -12.23 7.49
N PRO A 49 -23.16 -12.53 6.24
CA PRO A 49 -23.82 -13.78 5.89
C PRO A 49 -22.97 -14.99 6.30
N GLY A 50 -23.43 -15.68 7.34
CA GLY A 50 -22.77 -16.85 7.91
C GLY A 50 -21.56 -16.57 8.81
N GLY A 51 -21.41 -15.37 9.36
CA GLY A 51 -20.25 -15.04 10.21
C GLY A 51 -18.94 -14.83 9.44
N ARG A 52 -19.01 -14.80 8.10
CA ARG A 52 -17.85 -14.89 7.23
C ARG A 52 -17.28 -13.51 6.95
N ASN A 53 -16.17 -13.18 7.61
CA ASN A 53 -15.36 -12.03 7.22
C ASN A 53 -14.36 -12.50 6.14
N PRO A 54 -14.41 -11.96 4.90
CA PRO A 54 -13.49 -12.34 3.82
C PRO A 54 -12.03 -11.95 4.10
N VAL A 55 -11.76 -11.17 5.15
CA VAL A 55 -10.40 -10.82 5.61
C VAL A 55 -9.93 -11.74 6.76
N ARG A 56 -10.84 -12.52 7.38
CA ARG A 56 -10.51 -13.51 8.43
C ARG A 56 -10.68 -14.95 7.91
N TYR A 57 -9.80 -15.37 7.00
CA TYR A 57 -9.70 -16.77 6.60
C TYR A 57 -9.04 -17.60 7.72
N GLY A 58 -9.67 -18.70 8.14
CA GLY A 58 -9.17 -19.61 9.18
C GLY A 58 -9.76 -19.40 10.58
N ASP A 59 -10.46 -18.29 10.81
CA ASP A 59 -11.10 -17.96 12.09
C ASP A 59 -12.59 -18.27 12.00
N TRP A 60 -12.96 -19.56 11.89
CA TRP A 60 -14.36 -19.97 11.86
C TRP A 60 -14.85 -20.24 13.28
N GLU A 61 -15.95 -19.62 13.67
CA GLU A 61 -16.58 -19.87 14.96
C GLU A 61 -17.96 -20.52 14.79
N LEU A 62 -18.22 -21.60 15.52
CA LEU A 62 -19.53 -22.24 15.62
C LEU A 62 -19.97 -22.26 17.08
N LYS A 63 -21.05 -21.52 17.41
CA LYS A 63 -21.59 -21.42 18.78
C LYS A 63 -20.53 -20.94 19.80
N GLY A 64 -19.63 -20.04 19.39
CA GLY A 64 -18.56 -19.50 20.24
C GLY A 64 -17.35 -20.43 20.42
N ILE A 65 -17.24 -21.48 19.60
CA ILE A 65 -16.07 -22.37 19.57
C ILE A 65 -15.31 -22.13 18.27
N ALA A 66 -14.01 -21.86 18.37
CA ALA A 66 -13.12 -21.79 17.21
C ALA A 66 -12.96 -23.19 16.59
N ILE A 67 -13.24 -23.28 15.30
CA ILE A 67 -13.15 -24.48 14.46
C ILE A 67 -12.16 -24.16 13.34
N ASP A 68 -11.11 -24.95 13.21
CA ASP A 68 -10.19 -24.95 12.07
C ASP A 68 -9.89 -26.41 11.67
N PHE A 69 -9.28 -26.63 10.49
CA PHE A 69 -8.81 -27.95 10.03
C PHE A 69 -7.66 -28.51 10.87
#